data_AF-A0A2V9K989-F1
#
_entry.id   AF-A0A2V9K989-F1
#
_cell.length_a   1.000
_cell.length_b   1.000
_cell.length_c   1.000
_cell.angle_alpha   90.00
_cell.angle_beta   90.00
_cell.angle_gamma   90.00
#
_symmetry.space_group_name_H-M   'P 1'
#
loop_
_entity.id
_entity.type
_entity.pdbx_description
1 polymer ?
#
loop_
_entity_poly.entity_id
_entity_poly.type
_entity_poly.pdbx_seq_one_letter_code
_entity_poly.pdbx_strand_id
1 'polypeptide(L)'
;MNYQASLAALSGLGQELHGVKFDLAAIQAILAPLGNPHLRYPTAIVAGTNGKGSTSAFLATILEAAGCRTGLYTSPHLVRPNERIRINGRAISDSDFAAAFSRVWECVERLQAEGALAQRPSFFEFLTAAGFLYFASHEVDFAVLEVGMGGRLDATNVTMPRVAVITNIDHCRRESGRDQTRAARCFLGRAPGSPRGNSSPHP
;
A
#
# COMPACT_ATOMS: atom_id res chain seq x y z
N MET A 1 -15.89 -8.55 13.44
CA MET A 1 -14.99 -9.54 14.09
C MET A 1 -14.21 -8.89 15.22
N ASN A 2 -13.75 -9.65 16.22
CA ASN A 2 -12.80 -9.14 17.21
C ASN A 2 -11.35 -9.26 16.69
N TYR A 3 -10.40 -8.62 17.37
CA TYR A 3 -9.01 -8.56 16.93
C TYR A 3 -8.36 -9.94 16.74
N GLN A 4 -8.57 -10.87 17.67
CA GLN A 4 -7.98 -12.22 17.59
C GLN A 4 -8.55 -13.02 16.41
N ALA A 5 -9.86 -12.90 16.16
CA ALA A 5 -10.49 -13.50 15.00
C ALA A 5 -9.97 -12.89 13.69
N SER A 6 -9.74 -11.56 13.65
CA SER A 6 -9.12 -10.88 12.52
C SER A 6 -7.70 -11.40 12.24
N LEU A 7 -6.87 -11.60 13.27
CA LEU A 7 -5.53 -12.16 13.09
C LEU A 7 -5.54 -13.60 12.57
N ALA A 8 -6.45 -14.44 13.09
CA ALA A 8 -6.61 -15.82 12.64
C ALA A 8 -7.06 -15.87 11.17
N ALA A 9 -8.05 -15.06 10.81
CA ALA A 9 -8.56 -14.95 9.44
C ALA A 9 -7.49 -14.41 8.48
N LEU A 10 -6.73 -13.38 8.89
CA LEU A 10 -5.63 -12.82 8.11
C LEU A 10 -4.54 -13.87 7.83
N SER A 11 -4.15 -14.63 8.86
CA SER A 11 -3.17 -15.72 8.73
C SER A 11 -3.67 -16.83 7.80
N GLY A 12 -4.99 -17.06 7.76
CA GLY A 12 -5.64 -18.02 6.88
C GLY A 12 -5.62 -17.65 5.39
N LEU A 13 -5.34 -16.39 5.03
CA LEU A 13 -5.22 -15.95 3.63
C LEU A 13 -3.92 -16.42 2.95
N GLY A 14 -3.01 -17.06 3.70
CA GLY A 14 -1.76 -17.64 3.19
C GLY A 14 -0.51 -16.89 3.63
N GLN A 15 0.66 -17.46 3.33
CA GLN A 15 1.97 -16.88 3.66
C GLN A 15 2.30 -15.69 2.76
N GLU A 16 2.84 -14.62 3.35
CA GLU A 16 3.23 -13.36 2.68
C GLU A 16 4.18 -13.57 1.48
N LEU A 17 4.93 -14.68 1.46
CA LEU A 17 5.96 -14.98 0.46
C LEU A 17 5.55 -16.04 -0.57
N HIS A 18 4.44 -16.76 -0.38
CA HIS A 18 4.04 -17.85 -1.27
C HIS A 18 2.93 -17.39 -2.22
N GLY A 19 3.32 -17.15 -3.48
CA GLY A 19 2.39 -16.78 -4.56
C GLY A 19 2.24 -15.28 -4.73
N VAL A 20 3.35 -14.57 -4.97
CA VAL A 20 3.32 -13.17 -5.42
C VAL A 20 2.56 -13.09 -6.73
N LYS A 21 1.27 -12.74 -6.63
CA LYS A 21 0.43 -12.47 -7.78
C LYS A 21 0.69 -11.03 -8.18
N PHE A 22 1.30 -10.87 -9.33
CA PHE A 22 1.63 -9.57 -9.86
C PHE A 22 0.43 -9.03 -10.68
N ASP A 23 -0.67 -8.72 -10.00
CA ASP A 23 -1.87 -8.14 -10.60
C ASP A 23 -2.55 -7.16 -9.64
N LEU A 24 -3.04 -6.04 -10.16
CA LEU A 24 -3.76 -5.02 -9.39
C LEU A 24 -5.28 -5.25 -9.39
N ALA A 25 -5.80 -6.17 -10.21
CA ALA A 25 -7.23 -6.36 -10.39
C ALA A 25 -7.96 -6.72 -9.09
N ALA A 26 -7.38 -7.60 -8.25
CA ALA A 26 -8.02 -8.03 -7.02
C ALA A 26 -8.13 -6.89 -5.99
N ILE A 27 -7.05 -6.12 -5.78
CA ILE A 27 -7.12 -4.96 -4.88
C ILE A 27 -8.03 -3.85 -5.42
N GLN A 28 -8.03 -3.58 -6.73
CA GLN A 28 -8.94 -2.62 -7.34
C GLN A 28 -10.41 -3.02 -7.17
N ALA A 29 -10.72 -4.31 -7.37
CA ALA A 29 -12.06 -4.86 -7.17
C ALA A 29 -12.54 -4.73 -5.72
N ILE A 30 -11.63 -4.79 -4.74
CA ILE A 30 -11.94 -4.58 -3.32
C ILE A 30 -12.12 -3.09 -3.00
N LEU A 31 -11.25 -2.22 -3.52
CA LEU A 31 -11.27 -0.80 -3.18
C LEU A 31 -12.45 -0.03 -3.80
N ALA A 32 -12.91 -0.42 -4.98
CA ALA A 32 -14.03 0.21 -5.67
C ALA A 32 -15.32 0.25 -4.83
N PRO A 33 -15.87 -0.88 -4.34
CA PRO A 33 -17.07 -0.88 -3.50
C PRO A 33 -16.84 -0.27 -2.10
N LEU A 34 -15.58 -0.18 -1.63
CA LEU A 34 -15.24 0.56 -0.41
C LEU A 34 -15.18 2.08 -0.62
N GLY A 35 -15.54 2.58 -1.81
CA GLY A 35 -15.58 4.00 -2.13
C GLY A 35 -14.19 4.60 -2.35
N ASN A 36 -13.27 3.80 -2.91
CA ASN A 36 -11.91 4.18 -3.29
C ASN A 36 -11.15 4.97 -2.21
N PRO A 37 -10.97 4.40 -0.99
CA PRO A 37 -10.40 5.14 0.14
C PRO A 37 -8.98 5.66 -0.14
N HIS A 38 -8.20 4.90 -0.92
CA HIS A 38 -6.85 5.22 -1.36
C HIS A 38 -6.71 6.49 -2.22
N LEU A 39 -7.82 7.07 -2.70
CA LEU A 39 -7.84 8.31 -3.49
C LEU A 39 -8.25 9.54 -2.68
N ARG A 40 -8.57 9.39 -1.39
CA ARG A 40 -9.11 10.48 -0.54
C ARG A 40 -8.05 11.38 0.09
N TYR A 41 -6.79 10.98 0.01
CA TYR A 41 -5.66 11.70 0.57
C TYR A 41 -4.45 11.57 -0.38
N PRO A 42 -3.57 12.58 -0.43
CA PRO A 42 -2.33 12.49 -1.21
C PRO A 42 -1.37 11.45 -0.61
N THR A 43 -0.59 10.81 -1.47
CA THR A 43 0.36 9.78 -1.05
C THR A 43 1.78 10.06 -1.56
N ALA A 44 2.76 9.51 -0.84
CA ALA A 44 4.10 9.26 -1.36
C ALA A 44 4.34 7.76 -1.40
N ILE A 45 4.99 7.31 -2.47
CA ILE A 45 5.43 5.92 -2.61
C ILE A 45 6.93 5.86 -2.38
N VAL A 46 7.39 4.93 -1.53
CA VAL A 46 8.81 4.67 -1.27
C VAL A 46 9.15 3.25 -1.70
N ALA A 47 9.99 3.16 -2.73
CA ALA A 47 10.41 1.92 -3.37
C ALA A 47 11.93 1.75 -3.32
N GLY A 48 12.45 0.55 -3.61
CA GLY A 48 13.88 0.25 -3.60
C GLY A 48 14.21 -1.09 -2.94
N THR A 49 15.48 -1.51 -3.02
CA THR A 49 15.91 -2.77 -2.39
C THR A 49 16.19 -2.54 -0.92
N ASN A 50 16.97 -1.50 -0.59
CA ASN A 50 17.41 -1.18 0.76
C ASN A 50 17.05 0.26 1.16
N GLY A 51 16.77 0.48 2.44
CA GLY A 51 16.49 1.80 3.00
C GLY A 51 15.06 2.32 2.82
N LYS A 52 14.14 1.54 2.25
CA LYS A 52 12.72 1.91 2.09
C LYS A 52 12.04 2.24 3.42
N GLY A 53 12.07 1.31 4.37
CA GLY A 53 11.47 1.51 5.69
C GLY A 53 12.03 2.73 6.43
N SER A 54 13.35 2.91 6.46
CA SER A 54 13.99 4.07 7.08
C SER A 54 13.59 5.38 6.40
N THR A 55 13.60 5.42 5.06
CA THR A 55 13.20 6.61 4.29
C THR A 55 11.73 6.94 4.50
N SER A 56 10.86 5.92 4.56
CA SER A 56 9.43 6.08 4.83
C SER A 56 9.18 6.64 6.22
N ALA A 57 9.89 6.13 7.23
CA ALA A 57 9.80 6.60 8.60
C ALA A 57 10.31 8.05 8.75
N PHE A 58 11.43 8.40 8.10
CA PHE A 58 11.93 9.78 8.10
C PHE A 58 10.97 10.74 7.41
N LEU A 59 10.45 10.38 6.24
CA LEU A 59 9.47 11.21 5.53
C LEU A 59 8.22 11.42 6.38
N ALA A 60 7.68 10.36 6.99
CA ALA A 60 6.52 10.48 7.87
C ALA A 60 6.80 11.41 9.06
N THR A 61 7.94 11.24 9.73
CA THR A 61 8.34 12.09 10.87
C THR A 61 8.46 13.57 10.48
N ILE A 62 9.00 13.86 9.30
CA ILE A 62 9.13 15.24 8.80
C ILE A 62 7.73 15.85 8.55
N LEU A 63 6.81 15.11 7.93
CA LEU A 63 5.44 15.56 7.70
C LEU A 63 4.68 15.78 9.02
N GLU A 64 4.84 14.87 9.99
CA GLU A 64 4.28 15.01 11.33
C GLU A 64 4.81 16.26 12.04
N ALA A 65 6.12 16.51 11.99
CA ALA A 65 6.75 17.70 12.55
C ALA A 65 6.30 18.99 11.87
N ALA A 66 5.88 18.92 10.60
CA ALA A 66 5.28 20.02 9.86
C ALA A 66 3.79 20.24 10.17
N GLY A 67 3.21 19.44 11.07
CA GLY A 67 1.82 19.55 11.51
C GLY A 67 0.82 18.76 10.65
N CYS A 68 1.28 17.94 9.69
CA CYS A 68 0.40 17.08 8.89
C CYS A 68 0.01 15.82 9.66
N ARG A 69 -1.29 15.50 9.68
CA ARG A 69 -1.78 14.19 10.12
C ARG A 69 -1.33 13.14 9.12
N THR A 70 -0.28 12.39 9.47
CA THR A 70 0.44 11.56 8.52
C THR A 70 0.16 10.09 8.76
N GLY A 71 -0.30 9.40 7.73
CA GLY A 71 -0.36 7.94 7.67
C GLY A 71 0.99 7.35 7.24
N LEU A 72 1.42 6.27 7.85
CA LEU A 72 2.60 5.51 7.45
C LEU A 72 2.23 4.04 7.29
N TYR A 73 2.46 3.51 6.08
CA TYR A 73 2.31 2.10 5.76
C TYR A 73 3.67 1.46 5.48
N THR A 74 4.07 0.45 6.26
CA THR A 74 5.39 -0.20 6.15
C THR A 74 5.29 -1.72 6.14
N SER A 75 6.28 -2.41 5.56
CA SER A 75 6.35 -3.87 5.58
C SER A 75 7.80 -4.40 5.55
N PRO A 76 8.08 -5.59 6.14
CA PRO A 76 7.19 -6.41 6.96
C PRO A 76 6.98 -5.82 8.39
N HIS A 77 6.21 -6.50 9.23
CA HIS A 77 6.13 -6.20 10.67
C HIS A 77 7.10 -7.10 11.44
N LEU A 78 7.48 -6.71 12.67
CA LEU A 78 8.37 -7.52 13.51
C LEU A 78 7.59 -8.43 14.47
N VAL A 79 6.56 -7.90 15.13
CA VAL A 79 5.79 -8.65 16.13
C VAL A 79 4.32 -8.74 15.73
N ARG A 80 3.69 -7.63 15.32
CA ARG A 80 2.24 -7.56 15.04
C ARG A 80 1.93 -6.81 13.76
N PRO A 81 0.91 -7.23 12.98
CA PRO A 81 0.46 -6.51 11.77
C PRO A 81 0.11 -5.04 12.00
N ASN A 82 -0.33 -4.65 13.20
CA ASN A 82 -0.62 -3.27 13.55
C ASN A 82 0.58 -2.34 13.31
N GLU A 83 1.81 -2.84 13.48
CA GLU A 83 3.01 -2.05 13.26
C GLU A 83 3.12 -1.49 11.84
N ARG A 84 2.45 -2.15 10.88
CA ARG A 84 2.44 -1.75 9.47
C ARG A 84 1.58 -0.54 9.18
N ILE A 85 0.65 -0.18 10.05
CA ILE A 85 -0.31 0.90 9.81
C ILE A 85 -0.20 1.87 10.98
N ARG A 86 0.34 3.06 10.73
CA ARG A 86 0.51 4.09 11.77
C ARG A 86 -0.11 5.41 11.35
N ILE A 87 -0.60 6.17 12.32
CA ILE A 87 -0.95 7.59 12.15
C ILE A 87 -0.20 8.38 13.21
N ASN A 88 0.54 9.41 12.79
CA ASN A 88 1.34 10.26 13.67
C ASN A 88 2.24 9.44 14.62
N GLY A 89 3.03 8.53 14.04
CA GLY A 89 3.92 7.60 14.75
C GLY A 89 3.24 6.49 15.56
N ARG A 90 1.90 6.51 15.74
CA ARG A 90 1.18 5.53 16.57
C ARG A 90 0.58 4.41 15.72
N ALA A 91 0.87 3.17 16.07
CA ALA A 91 0.25 2.00 15.44
C ALA A 91 -1.26 1.98 15.63
N ILE A 92 -1.97 1.47 14.62
CA ILE A 92 -3.41 1.22 14.67
C ILE A 92 -3.77 0.40 15.91
N SER A 93 -4.82 0.81 16.62
CA SER A 93 -5.29 0.08 17.81
C SER A 93 -5.89 -1.26 17.43
N ASP A 94 -5.99 -2.20 18.38
CA ASP A 94 -6.58 -3.52 18.13
C ASP A 94 -8.07 -3.42 17.73
N SER A 95 -8.80 -2.47 18.32
CA SER A 95 -10.20 -2.20 17.97
C SER A 95 -10.33 -1.62 16.57
N ASP A 96 -9.50 -0.65 16.21
CA ASP A 96 -9.54 -0.03 14.88
C ASP A 96 -9.10 -1.00 13.80
N PHE A 97 -8.09 -1.82 14.10
CA PHE A 97 -7.66 -2.89 13.22
C PHE A 97 -8.79 -3.87 12.96
N ALA A 98 -9.46 -4.35 14.01
CA ALA A 98 -10.59 -5.27 13.89
C ALA A 98 -11.76 -4.64 13.11
N ALA A 99 -12.03 -3.35 13.30
CA ALA A 99 -13.07 -2.62 12.58
C ALA A 99 -12.74 -2.47 11.08
N ALA A 100 -11.54 -2.00 10.75
CA ALA A 100 -11.08 -1.90 9.36
C ALA A 100 -11.04 -3.27 8.68
N PHE A 101 -10.52 -4.28 9.37
CA PHE A 101 -10.49 -5.66 8.90
C PHE A 101 -11.89 -6.18 8.58
N SER A 102 -12.85 -6.01 9.50
CA SER A 102 -14.21 -6.54 9.33
C SER A 102 -14.88 -5.94 8.10
N ARG A 103 -14.72 -4.63 7.87
CA ARG A 103 -15.29 -3.96 6.69
C ARG A 103 -14.70 -4.49 5.38
N VAL A 104 -13.40 -4.71 5.33
CA VAL A 104 -12.75 -5.31 4.14
C VAL A 104 -13.18 -6.76 3.97
N TRP A 105 -13.26 -7.52 5.06
CA TRP A 105 -13.67 -8.92 5.05
C TRP A 105 -15.09 -9.11 4.52
N GLU A 106 -16.05 -8.36 5.03
CA GLU A 106 -17.44 -8.37 4.57
C GLU A 106 -17.53 -8.04 3.08
N CYS A 107 -16.75 -7.06 2.62
CA CYS A 107 -16.68 -6.72 1.21
C CYS A 107 -16.13 -7.88 0.36
N VAL A 108 -15.04 -8.52 0.80
CA VAL A 108 -14.42 -9.63 0.10
C VAL A 108 -15.34 -10.84 0.02
N GLU A 109 -15.99 -11.21 1.12
CA GLU A 109 -16.94 -12.34 1.15
C GLU A 109 -18.14 -12.08 0.23
N ARG A 110 -18.68 -10.84 0.25
CA ARG A 110 -19.75 -10.44 -0.66
C ARG A 110 -19.33 -10.56 -2.14
N LEU A 111 -18.17 -10.01 -2.50
CA LEU A 111 -17.66 -10.09 -3.87
C LEU A 111 -17.37 -11.53 -4.32
N GLN A 112 -16.97 -12.41 -3.41
CA GLN A 112 -16.80 -13.84 -3.71
C GLN A 112 -18.14 -14.52 -3.95
N ALA A 113 -19.15 -14.26 -3.12
CA ALA A 113 -20.50 -14.81 -3.31
C ALA A 113 -21.13 -14.35 -4.63
N GLU A 114 -20.82 -13.12 -5.07
CA GLU A 114 -21.26 -12.55 -6.35
C GLU A 114 -20.43 -13.07 -7.55
N GLY A 115 -19.36 -13.84 -7.34
CA GLY A 115 -18.43 -14.26 -8.39
C GLY A 115 -17.63 -13.11 -9.02
N ALA A 116 -17.63 -11.93 -8.39
CA ALA A 116 -16.97 -10.71 -8.86
C ALA A 116 -15.45 -10.71 -8.55
N LEU A 117 -14.99 -11.60 -7.67
CA LEU A 117 -13.58 -11.88 -7.45
C LEU A 117 -13.21 -13.22 -8.07
N ALA A 118 -12.36 -13.19 -9.11
CA ALA A 118 -11.81 -14.39 -9.71
C ALA A 118 -11.02 -15.27 -8.72
N GLN A 119 -10.49 -14.64 -7.66
CA GLN A 119 -9.69 -15.29 -6.63
C GLN A 119 -9.76 -14.50 -5.32
N ARG A 120 -9.51 -15.17 -4.19
CA ARG A 120 -9.33 -14.51 -2.90
C ARG A 120 -8.09 -13.57 -2.94
N PRO A 121 -8.14 -12.41 -2.27
CA PRO A 121 -6.98 -11.55 -2.13
C PRO A 121 -5.89 -12.24 -1.29
N SER A 122 -4.65 -11.89 -1.58
CA SER A 122 -3.50 -12.25 -0.76
C SER A 122 -3.53 -11.52 0.59
N PHE A 123 -2.71 -12.00 1.54
CA PHE A 123 -2.44 -11.33 2.81
C PHE A 123 -2.11 -9.85 2.60
N PHE A 124 -1.22 -9.56 1.65
CA PHE A 124 -0.71 -8.22 1.41
C PHE A 124 -1.76 -7.29 0.80
N GLU A 125 -2.52 -7.76 -0.20
CA GLU A 125 -3.61 -6.98 -0.80
C GLU A 125 -4.70 -6.65 0.22
N PHE A 126 -5.08 -7.63 1.04
CA PHE A 126 -6.09 -7.44 2.09
C PHE A 126 -5.63 -6.41 3.12
N LEU A 127 -4.42 -6.57 3.65
CA LEU A 127 -3.89 -5.67 4.67
C LEU A 127 -3.68 -4.25 4.13
N THR A 128 -3.27 -4.11 2.86
CA THR A 128 -3.15 -2.83 2.18
C THR A 128 -4.51 -2.14 2.05
N ALA A 129 -5.57 -2.87 1.67
CA ALA A 129 -6.92 -2.33 1.61
C ALA A 129 -7.43 -1.87 3.00
N ALA A 130 -7.14 -2.62 4.05
CA ALA A 130 -7.47 -2.23 5.43
C ALA A 130 -6.72 -0.97 5.87
N GLY A 131 -5.43 -0.86 5.54
CA GLY A 131 -4.61 0.33 5.78
C GLY A 131 -5.18 1.56 5.08
N PHE A 132 -5.55 1.44 3.80
CA PHE A 132 -6.17 2.54 3.07
C PHE A 132 -7.51 2.98 3.67
N LEU A 133 -8.35 2.02 4.05
CA LEU A 133 -9.62 2.32 4.69
C LEU A 133 -9.42 3.04 6.03
N TYR A 134 -8.43 2.61 6.83
CA TYR A 134 -8.10 3.23 8.10
C TYR A 134 -7.61 4.67 7.95
N PHE A 135 -6.71 4.92 7.00
CA PHE A 135 -6.23 6.28 6.70
C PHE A 135 -7.36 7.19 6.22
N ALA A 136 -8.24 6.68 5.35
CA ALA A 136 -9.39 7.44 4.86
C ALA A 136 -10.37 7.77 5.99
N SER A 137 -10.67 6.82 6.88
CA SER A 137 -11.62 7.03 7.98
C SER A 137 -11.08 7.97 9.06
N HIS A 138 -9.76 8.14 9.11
CA HIS A 138 -9.08 9.05 10.00
C HIS A 138 -8.63 10.32 9.28
N GLU A 139 -9.10 10.59 8.06
CA GLU A 139 -8.86 11.88 7.38
C GLU A 139 -7.39 12.32 7.46
N VAL A 140 -6.47 11.41 7.13
CA VAL A 140 -5.04 11.78 7.09
C VAL A 140 -4.80 12.82 6.01
N ASP A 141 -3.94 13.79 6.29
CA ASP A 141 -3.57 14.84 5.34
C ASP A 141 -2.63 14.29 4.26
N PHE A 142 -1.83 13.27 4.60
CA PHE A 142 -0.87 12.65 3.69
C PHE A 142 -0.54 11.22 4.15
N ALA A 143 -0.34 10.29 3.22
CA ALA A 143 0.12 8.93 3.54
C ALA A 143 1.45 8.57 2.86
N VAL A 144 2.40 8.08 3.63
CA VAL A 144 3.68 7.52 3.14
C VAL A 144 3.54 6.01 3.04
N LEU A 145 3.71 5.47 1.84
CA LEU A 145 3.49 4.08 1.52
C LEU A 145 4.80 3.42 1.10
N GLU A 146 5.30 2.53 1.94
CA GLU A 146 6.38 1.63 1.57
C GLU A 146 5.87 0.56 0.62
N VAL A 147 6.52 0.43 -0.53
CA VAL A 147 6.30 -0.67 -1.46
C VAL A 147 6.84 -1.95 -0.84
N GLY A 148 6.05 -3.03 -0.90
CA GLY A 148 6.47 -4.36 -0.53
C GLY A 148 7.45 -4.97 -1.55
N MET A 149 7.16 -6.18 -2.03
CA MET A 149 7.99 -6.86 -3.04
C MET A 149 7.39 -6.67 -4.44
N GLY A 150 8.19 -6.13 -5.37
CA GLY A 150 7.87 -6.17 -6.81
C GLY A 150 7.38 -4.88 -7.46
N GLY A 151 7.23 -3.77 -6.71
CA GLY A 151 7.09 -2.43 -7.30
C GLY A 151 5.85 -2.22 -8.14
N ARG A 152 5.97 -2.36 -9.46
CA ARG A 152 4.93 -2.06 -10.47
C ARG A 152 3.61 -2.77 -10.20
N LEU A 153 3.68 -3.98 -9.65
CA LEU A 153 2.51 -4.83 -9.41
C LEU A 153 2.29 -5.05 -7.91
N ASP A 154 2.82 -4.13 -7.10
CA ASP A 154 2.56 -4.05 -5.68
C ASP A 154 1.20 -3.38 -5.42
N ALA A 155 0.49 -3.89 -4.41
CA ALA A 155 -0.82 -3.39 -4.01
C ALA A 155 -0.83 -1.87 -3.73
N THR A 156 0.28 -1.28 -3.29
CA THR A 156 0.36 0.16 -3.03
C THR A 156 0.34 1.02 -4.31
N ASN A 157 0.65 0.41 -5.47
CA ASN A 157 0.72 1.09 -6.76
C ASN A 157 -0.66 1.39 -7.39
N VAL A 158 -1.76 1.07 -6.69
CA VAL A 158 -3.11 1.54 -7.05
C VAL A 158 -3.33 3.03 -6.76
N THR A 159 -2.44 3.65 -5.98
CA THR A 159 -2.52 5.08 -5.64
C THR A 159 -1.97 5.98 -6.75
N MET A 160 -2.28 7.27 -6.69
CA MET A 160 -1.69 8.30 -7.54
C MET A 160 -0.76 9.19 -6.70
N PRO A 161 0.50 8.75 -6.45
CA PRO A 161 1.38 9.45 -5.54
C PRO A 161 1.79 10.81 -6.07
N ARG A 162 1.87 11.79 -5.16
CA ARG A 162 2.44 13.12 -5.41
C ARG A 162 3.95 13.08 -5.53
N VAL A 163 4.57 12.17 -4.79
CA VAL A 163 6.02 11.97 -4.76
C VAL A 163 6.32 10.49 -4.83
N ALA A 164 7.24 10.11 -5.70
CA ALA A 164 7.81 8.77 -5.75
C ALA A 164 9.27 8.84 -5.35
N VAL A 165 9.64 8.13 -4.29
CA VAL A 165 11.01 8.02 -3.81
C VAL A 165 11.52 6.62 -4.14
N ILE A 166 12.66 6.56 -4.81
CA ILE A 166 13.36 5.30 -5.06
C ILE A 166 14.66 5.34 -4.28
N THR A 167 14.75 4.52 -3.24
CA THR A 167 15.95 4.34 -2.43
C THR A 167 16.95 3.43 -3.16
N ASN A 168 18.04 3.06 -2.50
CA ASN A 168 19.09 2.29 -3.14
C ASN A 168 18.55 0.98 -3.75
N ILE A 169 18.88 0.76 -5.02
CA ILE A 169 18.52 -0.44 -5.76
C ILE A 169 19.75 -1.32 -5.84
N ASP A 170 19.91 -2.19 -4.85
CA ASP A 170 20.90 -3.25 -4.93
C ASP A 170 20.41 -4.38 -5.83
N HIS A 171 21.36 -5.12 -6.39
CA HIS A 171 21.14 -6.17 -7.38
C HIS A 171 20.40 -7.36 -6.73
N CYS A 172 19.07 -7.24 -6.59
CA CYS A 172 18.24 -8.33 -6.13
C CYS A 172 18.20 -9.40 -7.22
N ARG A 173 18.71 -10.58 -6.89
CA ARG A 173 19.06 -11.70 -7.76
C ARG A 173 17.83 -12.28 -8.48
N ARG A 174 17.32 -11.60 -9.53
CA ARG A 174 16.43 -12.21 -10.54
C ARG A 174 16.17 -11.44 -11.84
N GLU A 175 16.86 -10.33 -12.12
CA GLU A 175 16.84 -9.75 -13.46
C GLU A 175 18.27 -9.43 -13.94
N SER A 176 18.76 -10.25 -14.87
CA SER A 176 19.92 -9.93 -15.70
C SER A 176 19.59 -8.72 -16.57
N GLY A 177 20.25 -7.59 -16.33
CA GLY A 177 20.21 -6.46 -17.27
C GLY A 177 20.41 -5.10 -16.61
N ARG A 178 21.61 -4.55 -16.78
CA ARG A 178 22.05 -3.24 -16.30
C ARG A 178 21.12 -2.12 -16.78
N ASP A 179 20.48 -1.39 -15.86
CA ASP A 179 20.13 0.03 -15.93
C ASP A 179 19.28 0.43 -14.71
N GLN A 180 19.76 1.36 -13.86
CA GLN A 180 18.99 1.89 -12.72
C GLN A 180 17.67 2.53 -13.17
N THR A 181 17.64 3.06 -14.40
CA THR A 181 16.44 3.64 -15.03
C THR A 181 15.38 2.58 -15.30
N ARG A 182 15.77 1.33 -15.62
CA ARG A 182 14.84 0.22 -15.82
C ARG A 182 14.26 -0.26 -14.49
N ALA A 183 15.08 -0.34 -13.44
CA ALA A 183 14.59 -0.70 -12.12
C ALA A 183 13.60 0.36 -11.58
N ALA A 184 13.87 1.65 -11.79
CA ALA A 184 12.92 2.73 -11.49
C ALA A 184 11.59 2.59 -12.26
N ARG A 185 11.63 2.20 -13.54
CA ARG A 185 10.43 1.88 -14.34
C ARG A 185 9.70 0.63 -13.85
N CYS A 186 10.42 -0.37 -13.32
CA CYS A 186 9.83 -1.53 -12.65
C CYS A 186 9.18 -1.20 -11.30
N PHE A 187 9.50 -0.07 -10.68
CA PHE A 187 8.83 0.40 -9.46
C PHE A 187 7.66 1.35 -9.74
N LEU A 188 7.76 2.18 -10.79
CA LEU A 188 6.82 3.28 -11.06
C LEU A 188 6.02 3.11 -12.36
N GLY A 189 5.96 1.89 -12.91
CA GLY A 189 5.36 1.62 -14.22
C GLY A 189 3.95 2.18 -14.36
N ARG A 190 3.84 3.33 -15.04
CA ARG A 190 2.57 3.98 -15.41
C ARG A 190 1.80 3.12 -16.42
N ALA A 191 0.48 3.05 -16.27
CA ALA A 191 -0.40 2.68 -17.37
C ALA A 191 -0.24 3.68 -18.54
N PRO A 192 -0.21 3.23 -19.81
CA PRO A 192 -0.13 4.12 -20.96
C PRO A 192 -1.43 4.94 -21.08
N GLY A 193 -1.35 6.27 -20.95
CA GLY A 193 -2.51 7.16 -21.17
C GLY A 193 -2.58 8.48 -20.41
N SER A 194 -1.65 8.80 -19.49
CA SER A 194 -1.66 10.13 -18.84
C SER A 194 -1.10 11.23 -19.77
N PRO A 195 -1.76 12.40 -19.89
CA PRO A 195 -1.31 13.46 -20.79
C PRO A 195 0.06 13.99 -20.33
N ARG A 196 0.95 14.17 -21.30
CA ARG A 196 2.22 14.87 -21.08
C ARG A 196 1.88 16.31 -20.73
N GLY A 197 2.20 16.76 -19.51
CA GLY A 197 2.14 18.17 -19.18
C GLY A 197 3.10 18.91 -20.11
N ASN A 198 2.55 19.65 -21.08
CA ASN A 198 3.31 20.62 -21.84
C ASN A 198 3.74 21.73 -20.87
N SER A 199 5.04 21.84 -20.65
CA SER A 199 5.64 23.04 -20.11
C SER A 199 5.49 24.16 -21.14
N SER A 200 4.50 25.02 -20.94
CA SER A 200 4.43 26.32 -21.60
C SER A 200 5.58 27.19 -21.09
N PRO A 201 6.36 27.86 -21.94
CA PRO A 201 7.25 28.91 -21.46
C PRO A 201 6.38 30.12 -21.11
N HIS A 202 6.46 30.57 -19.87
CA HIS A 202 5.88 31.87 -19.49
C HIS A 202 6.77 33.02 -19.99
N PRO A 203 6.16 34.18 -20.29
CA PRO A 203 6.74 35.28 -21.07
C PRO A 203 7.84 36.05 -20.34
#